data_AF-A0A0P1ACI1-F1
#
_entry.id   AF-A0A0P1ACI1-F1
#
_cell.length_a   1.000
_cell.length_b   1.000
_cell.length_c   1.000
_cell.angle_alpha   90.00
_cell.angle_beta   90.00
_cell.angle_gamma   90.00
#
_symmetry.space_group_name_H-M   'P 1'
#
loop_
_entity.id
_entity.type
_entity.pdbx_description
1 polymer ?
#
loop_
_entity_poly.entity_id
_entity_poly.type
_entity_poly.pdbx_seq_one_letter_code
_entity_poly.pdbx_strand_id
1 'polypeptide(L)' 'MNRLMYQRRDIRNGRTRILTILRRYKGDEQELRDEMSKVCQGKEVIVRPGRMEVVGDHASDIRKWLVGLGF' A
#
# COMPACT_ATOMS: atom_id res chain seq x y z
N MET A 1 10.80 -17.31 2.81
CA MET A 1 10.06 -16.05 3.05
C MET A 1 10.38 -15.10 1.90
N ASN A 2 9.48 -14.99 0.91
CA ASN A 2 9.76 -14.33 -0.37
C ASN A 2 9.58 -12.81 -0.23
N ARG A 3 10.58 -12.16 0.36
CA ARG A 3 10.56 -10.81 0.93
C ARG A 3 10.72 -9.69 -0.12
N LEU A 4 9.92 -9.71 -1.18
CA LEU A 4 10.05 -8.69 -2.25
C LEU A 4 9.10 -7.51 -2.04
N MET A 5 7.89 -7.73 -1.53
CA MET A 5 6.88 -6.69 -1.35
C MET A 5 7.08 -5.95 -0.02
N TYR A 6 6.99 -4.62 -0.03
CA TYR A 6 7.12 -3.82 1.18
C TYR A 6 6.33 -2.52 1.08
N GLN A 7 5.84 -2.02 2.23
CA GLN A 7 5.26 -0.68 2.33
C GLN A 7 6.23 0.36 2.91
N ARG A 8 6.06 1.63 2.48
CA ARG A 8 6.79 2.79 2.99
C ARG A 8 5.84 3.97 3.21
N ARG A 9 6.11 4.77 4.25
CA ARG A 9 5.48 6.08 4.44
C ARG A 9 6.28 7.17 3.72
N ASP A 10 5.59 8.04 3.01
CA ASP A 10 6.16 9.21 2.31
C ASP A 10 5.47 10.48 2.82
N ILE A 11 6.25 11.51 3.09
CA ILE A 11 5.81 12.78 3.66
C ILE A 11 6.08 13.88 2.63
N ARG A 12 5.03 14.48 2.08
CA ARG A 12 5.10 15.50 1.02
C ARG A 12 4.50 16.84 1.48
N ASN A 13 4.67 17.88 0.66
CA ASN A 13 4.08 19.22 0.86
C ASN A 13 4.36 19.82 2.25
N GLY A 14 5.63 19.88 2.66
CA GLY A 14 5.98 20.48 3.95
C GLY A 14 5.40 19.76 5.17
N ARG A 15 5.24 18.43 5.11
CA ARG A 15 4.68 17.56 6.15
C ARG A 15 3.16 17.50 6.28
N THR A 16 2.42 18.11 5.36
CA THR A 16 0.95 18.12 5.38
C THR A 16 0.32 16.89 4.72
N ARG A 17 1.08 16.13 3.93
CA ARG A 17 0.56 14.96 3.22
C ARG A 17 1.35 13.71 3.55
N ILE A 18 0.70 12.76 4.23
CA ILE A 18 1.21 11.41 4.47
C ILE A 18 0.65 10.49 3.39
N LEU A 19 1.52 9.68 2.80
CA LEU A 19 1.16 8.62 1.85
C LEU A 19 1.65 7.28 2.38
N THR A 20 0.83 6.26 2.24
CA THR A 20 1.26 4.87 2.35
C THR A 20 1.47 4.31 0.94
N ILE A 21 2.68 3.78 0.68
CA ILE A 21 3.10 3.34 -0.65
C ILE A 21 3.44 1.85 -0.60
N LEU A 22 2.84 1.06 -1.48
CA LEU A 22 3.11 -0.37 -1.67
C LEU A 22 3.92 -0.57 -2.95
N ARG A 23 5.00 -1.35 -2.91
CA ARG A 23 5.91 -1.58 -4.06
C ARG A 23 6.25 -3.06 -4.24
N ARG A 24 6.80 -3.38 -5.42
CA ARG A 24 7.35 -4.71 -5.77
C ARG A 24 6.34 -5.85 -5.69
N TYR A 25 5.07 -5.56 -5.95
CA TYR A 25 4.06 -6.58 -6.21
C TYR A 25 4.23 -7.16 -7.62
N LYS A 26 3.68 -8.37 -7.82
CA LYS A 26 3.56 -9.04 -9.12
C LYS A 26 2.18 -9.71 -9.16
N GLY A 27 1.57 -9.77 -10.34
CA GLY A 27 0.24 -10.36 -10.53
C GLY A 27 -0.78 -9.33 -10.98
N ASP A 28 -2.05 -9.57 -10.67
CA ASP A 28 -3.17 -8.71 -11.02
C ASP A 28 -3.15 -7.42 -10.19
N GLU A 29 -2.91 -6.31 -10.87
CA GLU A 29 -2.82 -4.98 -10.25
C GLU A 29 -4.19 -4.45 -9.82
N GLN A 30 -5.26 -4.84 -10.51
CA GLN A 30 -6.60 -4.38 -10.20
C GLN A 30 -7.15 -5.09 -8.95
N GLU A 31 -6.98 -6.41 -8.87
CA GLU A 31 -7.36 -7.19 -7.69
C GLU A 31 -6.61 -6.70 -6.44
N LEU A 32 -5.28 -6.51 -6.55
CA LEU A 32 -4.48 -6.04 -5.42
C LEU A 32 -4.88 -4.62 -4.98
N ARG A 33 -5.23 -3.74 -5.92
CA ARG A 33 -5.73 -2.39 -5.64
C ARG A 33 -7.04 -2.44 -4.85
N ASP A 34 -7.97 -3.28 -5.27
CA ASP A 34 -9.29 -3.40 -4.66
C ASP A 34 -9.20 -3.96 -3.23
N GLU A 35 -8.35 -4.97 -3.02
CA GLU A 35 -8.06 -5.49 -1.67
C GLU A 35 -7.34 -4.45 -0.79
N MET A 36 -6.36 -3.73 -1.35
CA MET A 36 -5.66 -2.67 -0.62
C MET A 36 -6.63 -1.54 -0.21
N SER A 37 -7.62 -1.21 -1.04
CA SER A 37 -8.67 -0.25 -0.72
C SER A 37 -9.49 -0.71 0.49
N LYS A 38 -9.93 -1.98 0.52
CA LYS A 38 -10.67 -2.56 1.65
C LYS A 38 -9.87 -2.47 2.96
N VAL A 39 -8.59 -2.85 2.92
CA VAL A 39 -7.68 -2.75 4.08
C VAL A 39 -7.51 -1.30 4.55
N CYS A 40 -7.49 -0.36 3.61
CA CYS A 40 -7.38 1.08 3.89
C CYS A 40 -8.75 1.76 4.12
N GLN A 41 -9.76 1.02 4.58
CA GLN A 41 -11.09 1.53 4.95
C GLN A 41 -11.85 2.16 3.76
N GLY A 42 -11.70 1.58 2.57
CA GLY A 42 -12.36 2.05 1.34
C GLY A 42 -11.73 3.30 0.72
N LYS A 43 -10.53 3.70 1.16
CA LYS A 43 -9.85 4.87 0.59
C LYS A 43 -9.37 4.62 -0.82
N GLU A 44 -9.34 5.69 -1.61
CA GLU A 44 -8.83 5.66 -2.97
C GLU A 44 -7.35 5.24 -3.01
N VAL A 45 -7.10 4.13 -3.73
CA VAL A 45 -5.76 3.65 -4.06
C VAL A 45 -5.44 4.06 -5.49
N ILE A 46 -4.40 4.86 -5.64
CA ILE A 46 -3.90 5.33 -6.93
C ILE A 46 -2.80 4.38 -7.39
N VAL A 47 -3.00 3.81 -8.57
CA VAL A 47 -2.03 2.96 -9.24
C VAL A 47 -1.05 3.82 -10.03
N ARG A 48 0.25 3.55 -9.88
CA ARG A 48 1.34 4.19 -10.61
C ARG A 48 2.30 3.10 -11.10
N PRO A 49 3.11 3.35 -12.15
CA PRO A 49 4.11 2.38 -12.57
C PRO A 49 4.99 1.89 -11.41
N GLY A 50 4.87 0.59 -11.09
CA GLY A 50 5.63 -0.11 -10.06
C GLY A 50 5.23 0.18 -8.60
N ARG A 51 4.11 0.88 -8.35
CA ARG A 51 3.64 1.17 -6.99
C ARG A 51 2.16 1.53 -6.89
N MET A 52 1.58 1.28 -5.73
CA MET A 52 0.28 1.82 -5.34
C MET A 52 0.44 2.84 -4.22
N GLU A 53 -0.35 3.91 -4.25
CA GLU A 53 -0.32 4.99 -3.27
C GLU A 53 -1.73 5.20 -2.69
N VAL A 54 -1.82 5.33 -1.36
CA VAL A 54 -3.05 5.73 -0.66
C VAL A 54 -2.73 6.90 0.28
N VAL A 55 -3.67 7.84 0.40
CA VAL A 55 -3.51 8.99 1.30
C VAL A 55 -3.79 8.59 2.75
N GLY A 56 -2.89 8.99 3.65
CA GLY A 56 -2.94 8.72 5.08
C GLY A 56 -1.87 7.74 5.56
N ASP A 57 -1.74 7.63 6.88
CA ASP A 57 -0.91 6.61 7.53
C ASP A 57 -1.71 5.32 7.73
N HIS A 58 -1.47 4.33 6.87
CA HIS A 58 -2.07 2.99 6.90
C HIS A 58 -0.99 1.92 7.05
N ALA A 59 0.20 2.31 7.53
CA ALA A 59 1.35 1.43 7.53
C ALA A 59 1.10 0.20 8.41
N SER A 60 0.41 0.34 9.53
CA SER A 60 0.09 -0.76 10.44
C SER A 60 -0.92 -1.73 9.84
N ASP A 61 -1.99 -1.22 9.20
CA ASP A 61 -3.03 -2.04 8.59
C ASP A 61 -2.46 -2.87 7.42
N ILE A 62 -1.71 -2.22 6.53
CA ILE A 62 -1.02 -2.89 5.43
C ILE A 62 -0.02 -3.93 5.96
N ARG A 63 0.71 -3.64 7.04
CA ARG A 63 1.65 -4.62 7.63
C ARG A 63 0.89 -5.85 8.10
N LYS A 64 -0.20 -5.65 8.84
CA LYS A 64 -1.00 -6.74 9.40
C LYS A 64 -1.58 -7.60 8.29
N TRP A 65 -2.10 -6.98 7.23
CA TRP A 65 -2.61 -7.67 6.05
C TRP A 65 -1.54 -8.50 5.34
N LEU A 66 -0.37 -7.91 5.03
CA LEU A 66 0.71 -8.62 4.34
C LEU A 66 1.26 -9.79 5.16
N VAL A 67 1.41 -9.64 6.47
CA VAL A 67 1.80 -10.74 7.37
C VAL A 67 0.76 -11.86 7.34
N GLY A 68 -0.54 -11.53 7.34
CA GLY A 68 -1.62 -12.51 7.22
C GLY A 68 -1.60 -13.29 5.91
N LEU A 69 -1.08 -12.69 4.84
CA LEU A 69 -0.87 -13.33 3.54
C LEU A 69 0.47 -14.10 3.42
N GLY A 70 1.35 -14.02 4.42
CA GLY A 70 2.64 -14.72 4.44
C GLY A 70 3.82 -13.99 3.79
N PHE A 71 3.75 -12.66 3.65
CA PHE A 71 4.84 -11.83 3.11
C PHE A 71 5.78 -11.25 4.18
#